data_AF-A0A067R4G7-F1
#
_entry.id   AF-A0A067R4G7-F1
#
_cell.length_a   1.000
_cell.length_b   1.000
_cell.length_c   1.000
_cell.angle_alpha   90.00
_cell.angle_beta   90.00
_cell.angle_gamma   90.00
#
_symmetry.space_group_name_H-M   'P 1'
#
loop_
_entity.id
_entity.type
_entity.pdbx_description
1 polymer ?
#
loop_
_entity_poly.entity_id
_entity_poly.type
_entity_poly.pdbx_seq_one_letter_code
_entity_poly.pdbx_strand_id
1 'polypeptide(L)'
;MAELLLDSKIRVWVFLPIVVITFLVGVVRHYVSILLSSKKKVELQQVQDSQVIIRSRSLREHGNYIPKQSFLMRRHFFNSEESGYFKTQKRVAVNQNPMTDPSMMTDMLKGNVTNVLPTIVIGGWINWMFSGFVTTKVPFPLTLRFKPMLQRGIELLSLDAAWVSSASWYFLNVFGLRSIYTLVLGENNAADQARHLQDQMSGAAMAMPPDPKAAFKAEWEALEICEHHWALANIENEILGLAGPFADSMYHQNKVE
;
A
#
# COMPACT_ATOMS: atom_id res chain seq x y z
N MET A 1 31.72 -26.63 -4.33
CA MET A 1 31.00 -25.77 -3.38
C MET A 1 31.93 -25.58 -2.19
N ALA A 2 32.72 -24.50 -2.14
CA ALA A 2 33.69 -24.33 -1.07
C ALA A 2 32.96 -24.03 0.24
N GLU A 3 33.04 -24.95 1.21
CA GLU A 3 32.61 -24.69 2.57
C GLU A 3 33.71 -23.91 3.27
N LEU A 4 33.48 -22.62 3.53
CA LEU A 4 34.37 -21.83 4.36
C LEU A 4 34.06 -22.10 5.83
N LEU A 5 35.11 -22.40 6.59
CA LEU A 5 35.04 -22.40 8.05
C LEU A 5 35.19 -20.96 8.53
N LEU A 6 34.12 -20.42 9.12
CA LEU A 6 34.09 -19.08 9.72
C LEU A 6 34.44 -19.16 11.21
N ASP A 7 35.07 -18.10 11.74
CA ASP A 7 35.30 -17.97 13.17
C ASP A 7 33.98 -17.89 13.93
N SER A 8 33.81 -18.75 14.95
CA SER A 8 32.63 -18.76 15.81
C SER A 8 32.38 -17.43 16.51
N LYS A 9 33.41 -16.59 16.70
CA LYS A 9 33.25 -15.25 17.27
C LYS A 9 32.39 -14.33 16.41
N ILE A 10 32.43 -14.47 15.07
CA ILE A 10 31.61 -13.67 14.15
C ILE A 10 30.11 -13.85 14.44
N ARG A 11 29.70 -15.06 14.84
CA ARG A 11 28.31 -15.35 15.20
C ARG A 11 27.83 -14.53 16.40
N VAL A 12 28.66 -14.43 17.43
CA VAL A 12 28.29 -13.78 18.70
C VAL A 12 28.44 -12.25 18.61
N TRP A 13 29.47 -11.78 17.91
CA TRP A 13 29.84 -10.36 17.90
C TRP A 13 29.30 -9.57 16.71
N VAL A 14 28.86 -10.23 15.64
CA VAL A 14 28.38 -9.56 14.43
C VAL A 14 26.96 -10.02 14.10
N PHE A 15 26.76 -11.32 13.93
CA PHE A 15 25.47 -11.86 13.48
C PHE A 15 24.33 -11.52 14.44
N LEU A 16 24.46 -11.90 15.72
CA LEU A 16 23.42 -11.67 16.73
C LEU A 16 23.21 -10.19 17.05
N PRO A 17 24.26 -9.36 17.24
CA PRO A 17 24.09 -7.93 17.47
C PRO A 17 23.37 -7.21 16.35
N ILE A 18 23.61 -7.57 15.07
CA ILE A 18 22.87 -6.97 13.95
C ILE A 18 21.37 -7.28 14.04
N VAL A 19 20.98 -8.50 14.42
CA VAL A 19 19.57 -8.86 14.63
C VAL A 19 18.94 -8.05 15.77
N VAL A 20 19.65 -7.90 16.88
CA VAL A 20 19.15 -7.14 18.04
C VAL A 20 19.02 -5.65 17.70
N ILE A 21 20.04 -5.06 17.07
CA ILE A 21 20.03 -3.65 16.66
C ILE A 21 18.89 -3.40 15.68
N THR A 22 18.74 -4.24 14.64
CA THR A 22 17.67 -4.09 13.66
C THR A 22 16.29 -4.13 14.32
N PHE A 23 16.06 -5.10 15.21
CA PHE A 23 14.81 -5.22 15.95
C PHE A 23 14.51 -4.00 16.83
N LEU A 24 15.46 -3.59 17.68
CA LEU A 24 15.27 -2.46 18.59
C LEU A 24 15.06 -1.14 17.85
N VAL A 25 15.82 -0.91 16.77
CA VAL A 25 15.63 0.26 15.90
C VAL A 25 14.23 0.27 15.30
N GLY A 26 13.73 -0.88 14.84
CA GLY A 26 12.36 -1.00 14.32
C GLY A 26 11.31 -0.61 15.36
N VAL A 27 11.48 -1.06 16.60
CA VAL A 27 10.59 -0.72 17.73
C VAL A 27 10.67 0.78 18.06
N VAL A 28 11.87 1.34 18.21
CA VAL A 28 12.07 2.78 18.50
C VAL A 28 11.43 3.62 17.41
N ARG A 29 11.66 3.27 16.15
CA ARG A 29 11.06 3.95 15.00
C ARG A 29 9.54 3.93 15.07
N HIS A 30 8.92 2.80 15.40
CA HIS A 30 7.47 2.71 15.52
C HIS A 30 6.92 3.74 16.50
N TYR A 31 7.52 3.83 17.69
CA TYR A 31 7.11 4.80 18.70
C TYR A 31 7.41 6.25 18.30
N VAL A 32 8.57 6.51 17.69
CA VAL A 32 8.90 7.85 17.16
C VAL A 32 7.91 8.27 16.08
N SER A 33 7.50 7.35 15.21
CA SER A 33 6.49 7.61 14.18
C SER A 33 5.13 7.94 14.77
N ILE A 34 4.70 7.23 15.83
CA ILE A 34 3.47 7.56 16.56
C ILE A 34 3.56 8.97 17.17
N LEU A 35 4.71 9.32 17.78
CA LEU A 35 4.91 10.63 18.40
C LEU A 35 4.97 11.78 17.39
N LEU A 36 5.53 11.55 16.20
CA LEU A 36 5.63 12.53 15.13
C LEU A 36 4.37 12.60 14.26
N SER A 37 3.47 11.62 14.37
CA SER A 37 2.23 11.58 13.60
C SER A 37 1.31 12.73 14.04
N SER A 38 1.17 13.72 13.19
CA SER A 38 0.27 14.85 13.41
C SER A 38 -1.05 14.64 12.67
N LYS A 39 -2.16 14.89 13.35
CA LYS A 39 -3.48 14.96 12.69
C LYS A 39 -3.52 16.23 11.86
N LYS A 40 -3.40 16.09 10.53
CA LYS A 40 -3.57 17.23 9.61
C LYS A 40 -4.95 17.85 9.84
N LYS A 41 -5.01 19.18 9.91
CA LYS A 41 -6.29 19.90 9.94
C LYS A 41 -6.99 19.67 8.60
N VAL A 42 -8.05 18.89 8.62
CA VAL A 42 -8.83 18.62 7.41
C VAL A 42 -9.82 19.76 7.21
N GLU A 43 -9.89 20.27 5.99
CA GLU A 43 -10.91 21.25 5.61
C GLU A 43 -12.28 20.56 5.59
N LEU A 44 -13.27 21.14 6.29
CA LEU A 44 -14.62 20.56 6.38
C LEU A 44 -15.24 20.33 5.00
N GLN A 45 -14.97 21.23 4.06
CA GLN A 45 -15.46 21.15 2.70
C GLN A 45 -14.88 19.94 1.95
N GLN A 46 -13.58 19.67 2.10
CA GLN A 46 -12.94 18.50 1.48
C GLN A 46 -13.48 17.18 2.05
N VAL A 47 -13.75 17.13 3.37
CA VAL A 47 -14.38 15.96 3.99
C VAL A 47 -15.79 15.75 3.44
N GLN A 48 -16.58 16.83 3.34
CA GLN A 48 -17.93 16.75 2.81
C GLN A 48 -17.94 16.20 1.38
N ASP A 49 -17.07 16.73 0.51
CA ASP A 49 -16.95 16.30 -0.88
C ASP A 49 -16.52 14.81 -0.98
N SER A 50 -15.56 14.38 -0.15
CA SER A 50 -15.14 12.97 -0.07
C SER A 50 -16.27 12.04 0.37
N GLN A 51 -17.03 12.43 1.40
CA GLN A 51 -18.16 11.63 1.90
C GLN A 51 -19.30 11.53 0.88
N VAL A 52 -19.54 12.59 0.09
CA VAL A 52 -20.55 12.55 -0.97
C VAL A 52 -20.14 11.61 -2.11
N ILE A 53 -18.85 11.60 -2.49
CA ILE A 53 -18.32 10.63 -3.46
C ILE A 53 -18.49 9.19 -2.94
N ILE A 54 -18.12 8.93 -1.68
CA ILE A 54 -18.29 7.60 -1.06
C ILE A 54 -19.76 7.19 -1.05
N ARG A 55 -20.68 8.11 -0.73
CA ARG A 55 -22.12 7.86 -0.76
C ARG A 55 -22.61 7.51 -2.17
N SER A 56 -22.13 8.21 -3.20
CA SER A 56 -22.47 7.93 -4.60
C SER A 56 -21.95 6.55 -5.03
N ARG A 57 -20.71 6.22 -4.68
CA ARG A 57 -20.14 4.89 -4.93
C ARG A 57 -20.94 3.79 -4.24
N SER A 58 -21.30 3.99 -2.97
CA SER A 58 -22.15 3.05 -2.24
C SER A 58 -23.52 2.90 -2.89
N LEU A 59 -24.12 3.97 -3.42
CA LEU A 59 -25.36 3.90 -4.17
C LEU A 59 -25.21 3.09 -5.48
N ARG A 60 -24.08 3.22 -6.18
CA ARG A 60 -23.79 2.46 -7.40
C ARG A 60 -23.56 0.98 -7.13
N GLU A 61 -22.77 0.66 -6.12
CA GLU A 61 -22.38 -0.73 -5.80
C GLU A 61 -23.48 -1.50 -5.05
N HIS A 62 -24.19 -0.83 -4.14
CA HIS A 62 -25.15 -1.45 -3.23
C HIS A 62 -26.59 -0.94 -3.42
N GLY A 63 -26.87 -0.22 -4.51
CA GLY A 63 -28.21 0.31 -4.82
C GLY A 63 -29.27 -0.75 -5.11
N ASN A 64 -28.85 -2.00 -5.33
CA ASN A 64 -29.71 -3.12 -5.72
C ASN A 64 -30.64 -3.60 -4.59
N TYR A 65 -30.35 -3.22 -3.34
CA TYR A 65 -31.14 -3.59 -2.16
C TYR A 65 -32.22 -2.57 -1.77
N ILE A 66 -32.23 -1.38 -2.39
CA ILE A 66 -33.26 -0.35 -2.14
C ILE A 66 -34.30 -0.29 -3.27
N PRO A 67 -35.58 0.02 -2.99
CA PRO A 67 -36.62 -0.02 -4.01
C PRO A 67 -36.24 0.82 -5.23
N LYS A 68 -36.64 0.37 -6.43
CA LYS A 68 -36.30 1.03 -7.70
C LYS A 68 -36.63 2.52 -7.68
N GLN A 69 -37.80 2.89 -7.14
CA GLN A 69 -38.22 4.28 -7.01
C GLN A 69 -37.23 5.10 -6.16
N SER A 70 -36.80 4.55 -5.03
CA SER A 70 -35.88 5.21 -4.11
C SER A 70 -34.45 5.29 -4.66
N PHE A 71 -34.04 4.33 -5.51
CA PHE A 71 -32.79 4.41 -6.25
C PHE A 71 -32.85 5.52 -7.30
N LEU A 72 -33.89 5.54 -8.13
CA LEU A 72 -34.07 6.55 -9.19
C LEU A 72 -34.14 7.98 -8.62
N MET A 73 -34.83 8.17 -7.49
CA MET A 73 -34.89 9.47 -6.82
C MET A 73 -33.51 9.95 -6.35
N ARG A 74 -32.68 9.05 -5.81
CA ARG A 74 -31.30 9.38 -5.38
C ARG A 74 -30.37 9.59 -6.57
N ARG A 75 -30.51 8.77 -7.63
CA ARG A 75 -29.79 8.96 -8.89
C ARG A 75 -30.12 10.32 -9.51
N HIS A 76 -31.39 10.70 -9.53
CA HIS A 76 -31.83 12.01 -10.01
C HIS A 76 -31.23 13.16 -9.19
N PHE A 77 -31.19 13.05 -7.86
CA PHE A 77 -30.55 14.06 -6.99
C PHE A 77 -29.06 14.28 -7.31
N PHE A 78 -28.33 13.22 -7.68
CA PHE A 78 -26.91 13.33 -8.04
C PHE A 78 -26.68 13.76 -9.49
N ASN A 79 -27.45 13.22 -10.43
CA ASN A 79 -27.19 13.33 -11.87
C ASN A 79 -28.08 14.31 -12.64
N SER A 80 -29.09 14.92 -12.02
CA SER A 80 -29.95 15.92 -12.68
C SER A 80 -29.11 17.01 -13.37
N GLU A 81 -29.48 17.37 -14.60
CA GLU A 81 -28.71 18.33 -15.38
C GLU A 81 -28.72 19.74 -14.79
N GLU A 82 -29.83 20.11 -14.16
CA GLU A 82 -30.09 21.46 -13.64
C GLU A 82 -29.86 21.55 -12.13
N SER A 83 -30.18 20.48 -11.38
CA SER A 83 -30.15 20.45 -9.91
C SER A 83 -29.19 19.43 -9.29
N GLY A 84 -28.46 18.68 -10.12
CA GLY A 84 -27.62 17.59 -9.67
C GLY A 84 -26.41 18.07 -8.87
N TYR A 85 -26.19 17.47 -7.70
CA TYR A 85 -25.11 17.84 -6.79
C TYR A 85 -23.74 17.94 -7.49
N PHE A 86 -23.44 17.00 -8.40
CA PHE A 86 -22.16 16.96 -9.14
C PHE A 86 -22.00 18.04 -10.21
N LYS A 87 -23.10 18.59 -10.74
CA LYS A 87 -23.07 19.67 -11.74
C LYS A 87 -23.17 21.06 -11.10
N THR A 88 -23.97 21.22 -10.04
CA THR A 88 -24.20 22.50 -9.37
C THR A 88 -23.00 22.95 -8.53
N GLN A 89 -22.29 22.01 -7.89
CA GLN A 89 -21.11 22.34 -7.07
C GLN A 89 -19.84 22.50 -7.92
N LYS A 90 -19.73 23.65 -8.59
CA LYS A 90 -18.48 24.07 -9.24
C LYS A 90 -17.48 24.50 -8.17
N ARG A 91 -16.69 23.55 -7.67
CA ARG A 91 -15.52 23.88 -6.85
C ARG A 91 -14.43 24.44 -7.76
N VAL A 92 -13.75 25.48 -7.30
CA VAL A 92 -12.52 25.93 -7.95
C VAL A 92 -11.57 24.75 -7.89
N ALA A 93 -11.21 24.19 -9.05
CA ALA A 93 -10.14 23.22 -9.12
C ALA A 93 -8.93 23.91 -8.51
N VAL A 94 -8.53 23.49 -7.32
CA VAL A 94 -7.19 23.77 -6.85
C VAL A 94 -6.34 22.99 -7.84
N ASN A 95 -5.88 23.66 -8.90
CA ASN A 95 -4.94 23.10 -9.86
C ASN A 95 -3.68 22.75 -9.07
N GLN A 96 -3.69 21.57 -8.45
CA GLN A 96 -2.54 20.96 -7.83
C GLN A 96 -1.75 20.32 -8.97
N ASN A 97 -1.20 21.18 -9.83
CA ASN A 97 -0.02 20.77 -10.57
C ASN A 97 1.03 20.43 -9.50
N PRO A 98 1.63 19.23 -9.52
CA PRO A 98 2.69 18.85 -8.57
C PRO A 98 3.88 19.82 -8.55
N MET A 99 3.99 20.69 -9.57
CA MET A 99 4.99 21.73 -9.72
C MET A 99 4.67 23.04 -8.97
N THR A 100 3.39 23.33 -8.68
CA THR A 100 2.97 24.64 -8.14
C THR A 100 2.76 24.66 -6.64
N ASP A 101 2.61 23.50 -5.99
CA ASP A 101 2.48 23.43 -4.54
C ASP A 101 3.56 22.52 -3.92
N PRO A 102 4.76 23.08 -3.63
CA PRO A 102 5.87 22.34 -3.02
C PRO A 102 5.49 21.65 -1.70
N SER A 103 4.42 22.08 -1.03
CA SER A 103 4.01 21.59 0.28
C SER A 103 3.46 20.14 0.25
N MET A 104 2.64 19.79 -0.74
CA MET A 104 2.03 18.45 -0.88
C MET A 104 3.06 17.39 -1.31
N MET A 105 3.94 17.74 -2.26
CA MET A 105 5.07 16.89 -2.65
C MET A 105 6.05 16.74 -1.49
N THR A 106 6.31 17.81 -0.74
CA THR A 106 7.16 17.74 0.45
C THR A 106 6.56 16.83 1.51
N ASP A 107 5.24 16.82 1.72
CA ASP A 107 4.61 15.94 2.70
C ASP A 107 4.69 14.46 2.31
N MET A 108 4.51 14.14 1.03
CA MET A 108 4.65 12.77 0.52
C MET A 108 6.12 12.31 0.55
N LEU A 109 7.04 13.16 0.09
CA LEU A 109 8.48 12.90 0.16
C LEU A 109 8.95 12.79 1.60
N LYS A 110 8.46 13.65 2.51
CA LYS A 110 8.80 13.61 3.92
C LYS A 110 8.34 12.30 4.55
N GLY A 111 7.16 11.81 4.22
CA GLY A 111 6.70 10.48 4.65
C GLY A 111 7.65 9.36 4.18
N ASN A 112 7.97 9.34 2.88
CA ASN A 112 8.82 8.29 2.31
C ASN A 112 10.30 8.38 2.75
N VAL A 113 10.85 9.59 2.83
CA VAL A 113 12.22 9.86 3.29
C VAL A 113 12.37 9.55 4.78
N THR A 114 11.42 9.97 5.62
CA THR A 114 11.44 9.63 7.06
C THR A 114 11.37 8.11 7.26
N ASN A 115 10.74 7.40 6.33
CA ASN A 115 10.63 5.95 6.36
C ASN A 115 11.84 5.20 5.78
N VAL A 116 12.59 5.75 4.83
CA VAL A 116 13.69 5.04 4.14
C VAL A 116 15.06 5.48 4.63
N LEU A 117 15.21 6.75 5.00
CA LEU A 117 16.49 7.34 5.39
C LEU A 117 17.12 6.66 6.60
N PRO A 118 16.41 6.36 7.71
CA PRO A 118 17.03 5.70 8.86
C PRO A 118 17.61 4.33 8.50
N THR A 119 16.92 3.59 7.63
CA THR A 119 17.36 2.26 7.19
C THR A 119 18.66 2.33 6.41
N ILE A 120 18.80 3.30 5.51
CA ILE A 120 20.01 3.50 4.70
C ILE A 120 21.18 3.96 5.57
N VAL A 121 20.94 4.91 6.48
CA VAL A 121 21.99 5.43 7.39
C VAL A 121 22.56 4.30 8.25
N ILE A 122 21.70 3.46 8.83
CA ILE A 122 22.14 2.34 9.67
C ILE A 122 22.82 1.26 8.83
N GLY A 123 22.33 0.96 7.62
CA GLY A 123 23.00 0.04 6.70
C GLY A 123 24.39 0.53 6.27
N GLY A 124 24.54 1.85 6.08
CA GLY A 124 25.83 2.49 5.84
C GLY A 124 26.77 2.38 7.04
N TRP A 125 26.27 2.63 8.25
CA TRP A 125 27.03 2.51 9.49
C TRP A 125 27.49 1.06 9.74
N ILE A 126 26.61 0.07 9.55
CA ILE A 126 26.95 -1.36 9.66
C ILE A 126 28.02 -1.74 8.64
N ASN A 127 27.89 -1.26 7.40
CA ASN A 127 28.91 -1.52 6.38
C ASN A 127 30.26 -0.90 6.71
N TRP A 128 30.29 0.25 7.39
CA TRP A 128 31.54 0.89 7.82
C TRP A 128 32.16 0.15 9.02
N MET A 129 31.35 -0.20 10.01
CA MET A 129 31.78 -0.83 11.27
C MET A 129 32.18 -2.31 11.10
N PHE A 130 31.44 -3.04 10.25
CA PHE A 130 31.60 -4.49 10.02
C PHE A 130 32.01 -4.80 8.57
N SER A 131 32.99 -4.07 8.02
CA SER A 131 33.54 -4.33 6.68
C SER A 131 34.66 -5.38 6.71
N GLY A 132 34.98 -5.97 5.56
CA GLY A 132 36.21 -6.76 5.38
C GLY A 132 36.10 -8.27 5.63
N PHE A 133 34.91 -8.77 5.97
CA PHE A 133 34.70 -10.21 6.23
C PHE A 133 33.32 -10.70 5.80
N VAL A 134 33.21 -12.02 5.64
CA VAL A 134 31.95 -12.72 5.31
C VAL A 134 31.17 -13.01 6.59
N THR A 135 29.87 -12.73 6.60
CA THR A 135 29.03 -12.91 7.79
C THR A 135 28.32 -14.26 7.82
N THR A 136 27.64 -14.63 6.75
CA THR A 136 26.89 -15.89 6.67
C THR A 136 26.72 -16.36 5.23
N LYS A 137 26.26 -17.59 5.06
CA LYS A 137 25.88 -18.19 3.78
C LYS A 137 24.37 -18.34 3.73
N VAL A 138 23.72 -17.83 2.69
CA VAL A 138 22.29 -18.10 2.47
C VAL A 138 22.08 -19.52 1.89
N PRO A 139 20.98 -20.20 2.23
CA PRO A 139 20.74 -21.60 1.84
C PRO A 139 20.20 -21.76 0.41
N PHE A 140 20.11 -20.67 -0.37
CA PHE A 140 19.60 -20.67 -1.74
C PHE A 140 20.60 -20.01 -2.70
N PRO A 141 20.67 -20.48 -3.97
CA PRO A 141 21.57 -19.92 -4.96
C PRO A 141 21.14 -18.50 -5.34
N LEU A 142 22.11 -17.61 -5.46
CA LEU A 142 21.92 -16.21 -5.85
C LEU A 142 22.59 -15.95 -7.20
N THR A 143 22.03 -15.03 -7.99
CA THR A 143 22.62 -14.69 -9.29
C THR A 143 23.88 -13.83 -9.11
N LEU A 144 24.85 -14.02 -10.00
CA LEU A 144 26.15 -13.33 -9.93
C LEU A 144 26.02 -11.79 -10.04
N ARG A 145 24.92 -11.29 -10.63
CA ARG A 145 24.66 -9.84 -10.77
C ARG A 145 24.44 -9.13 -9.44
N PHE A 146 23.97 -9.85 -8.41
CA PHE A 146 23.81 -9.30 -7.06
C PHE A 146 25.10 -9.31 -6.24
N LYS A 147 26.14 -10.02 -6.70
CA LYS A 147 27.42 -10.15 -6.00
C LYS A 147 28.05 -8.82 -5.55
N PRO A 148 28.22 -7.78 -6.41
CA PRO A 148 28.81 -6.51 -5.96
C PRO A 148 27.99 -5.80 -4.88
N MET A 149 26.68 -6.03 -4.84
CA MET A 149 25.80 -5.49 -3.80
C MET A 149 25.90 -6.32 -2.50
N LEU A 150 25.96 -7.65 -2.63
CA LEU A 150 25.89 -8.57 -1.50
C LEU A 150 27.23 -8.78 -0.78
N GLN A 151 28.33 -8.51 -1.47
CA GLN A 151 29.69 -8.70 -0.98
C GLN A 151 30.44 -7.37 -0.87
N ARG A 152 29.70 -6.29 -0.62
CA ARG A 152 30.32 -4.97 -0.44
C ARG A 152 31.30 -5.04 0.73
N GLY A 153 32.56 -4.66 0.47
CA GLY A 153 33.66 -4.75 1.44
C GLY A 153 34.44 -6.06 1.43
N ILE A 154 34.22 -6.95 0.45
CA ILE A 154 34.97 -8.21 0.27
C ILE A 154 35.61 -8.21 -1.12
N GLU A 155 36.93 -8.38 -1.20
CA GLU A 155 37.69 -8.28 -2.45
C GLU A 155 37.82 -9.62 -3.23
N LEU A 156 37.09 -10.66 -2.83
CA LEU A 156 37.18 -12.01 -3.40
C LEU A 156 36.23 -12.22 -4.60
N LEU A 157 36.75 -11.99 -5.80
CA LEU A 157 36.03 -12.15 -7.08
C LEU A 157 35.63 -13.61 -7.41
N SER A 158 36.26 -14.62 -6.82
CA SER A 158 35.96 -16.04 -7.03
C SER A 158 34.92 -16.62 -6.05
N LEU A 159 34.56 -15.87 -5.00
CA LEU A 159 33.62 -16.34 -3.97
C LEU A 159 32.20 -16.51 -4.52
N ASP A 160 31.48 -17.54 -4.09
CA ASP A 160 30.08 -17.74 -4.47
C ASP A 160 29.19 -16.59 -3.93
N ALA A 161 28.18 -16.17 -4.70
CA ALA A 161 27.27 -15.08 -4.35
C ALA A 161 26.36 -15.41 -3.14
N ALA A 162 26.28 -16.69 -2.75
CA ALA A 162 25.58 -17.14 -1.55
C ALA A 162 26.23 -16.65 -0.24
N TRP A 163 27.52 -16.30 -0.27
CA TRP A 163 28.21 -15.71 0.88
C TRP A 163 27.95 -14.22 0.92
N VAL A 164 27.41 -13.75 2.05
CA VAL A 164 26.93 -12.36 2.19
C VAL A 164 27.74 -11.59 3.23
N SER A 165 27.86 -10.28 3.01
CA SER A 165 28.47 -9.35 3.96
C SER A 165 27.50 -8.98 5.09
N SER A 166 28.02 -8.27 6.09
CA SER A 166 27.26 -7.76 7.24
C SER A 166 26.13 -6.81 6.83
N ALA A 167 26.35 -5.97 5.81
CA ALA A 167 25.35 -5.04 5.29
C ALA A 167 24.18 -5.78 4.64
N SER A 168 24.45 -6.86 3.91
CA SER A 168 23.41 -7.69 3.30
C SER A 168 22.64 -8.50 4.33
N TRP A 169 23.31 -8.98 5.39
CA TRP A 169 22.65 -9.58 6.54
C TRP A 169 21.70 -8.59 7.22
N TYR A 170 22.11 -7.33 7.39
CA TYR A 170 21.25 -6.27 7.89
C TYR A 170 20.00 -6.07 7.03
N PHE A 171 20.15 -5.91 5.71
CA PHE A 171 19.00 -5.75 4.81
C PHE A 171 18.07 -6.96 4.83
N LEU A 172 18.61 -8.17 4.92
CA LEU A 172 17.81 -9.38 5.08
C LEU A 172 16.96 -9.31 6.36
N ASN A 173 17.53 -8.87 7.49
CA ASN A 173 16.78 -8.68 8.73
C ASN A 173 15.73 -7.57 8.62
N VAL A 174 16.04 -6.45 7.98
CA VAL A 174 15.07 -5.36 7.78
C VAL A 174 13.81 -5.87 7.05
N PHE A 175 13.97 -6.71 6.02
CA PHE A 175 12.85 -7.27 5.28
C PHE A 175 12.20 -8.47 5.98
N GLY A 176 12.99 -9.29 6.68
CA GLY A 176 12.53 -10.52 7.33
C GLY A 176 11.83 -10.31 8.68
N LEU A 177 12.18 -9.25 9.42
CA LEU A 177 11.61 -8.97 10.75
C LEU A 177 10.18 -8.40 10.69
N ARG A 178 9.63 -8.16 9.50
CA ARG A 178 8.27 -7.63 9.30
C ARG A 178 7.20 -8.39 10.10
N SER A 179 7.12 -9.70 9.91
CA SER A 179 6.10 -10.52 10.57
C SER A 179 6.27 -10.53 12.09
N ILE A 180 7.51 -10.43 12.57
CA ILE A 180 7.82 -10.34 14.00
C ILE A 180 7.35 -9.00 14.57
N TYR A 181 7.54 -7.89 13.85
CA TYR A 181 6.97 -6.60 14.25
C TYR A 181 5.46 -6.64 14.30
N THR A 182 4.79 -7.28 13.33
CA THR A 182 3.33 -7.44 13.34
C THR A 182 2.86 -8.25 14.55
N LEU A 183 3.58 -9.30 14.93
CA LEU A 183 3.25 -10.11 16.10
C LEU A 183 3.40 -9.32 17.42
N VAL A 184 4.46 -8.51 17.55
CA VAL A 184 4.78 -7.81 18.78
C VAL A 184 4.03 -6.48 18.93
N LEU A 185 3.84 -5.75 17.82
CA LEU A 185 3.30 -4.38 17.80
C LEU A 185 1.89 -4.29 17.19
N GLY A 186 1.36 -5.37 16.61
CA GLY A 186 0.06 -5.41 15.94
C GLY A 186 0.09 -5.00 14.46
N GLU A 187 -1.08 -5.06 13.80
CA GLU A 187 -1.22 -4.89 12.34
C GLU A 187 -0.99 -3.47 11.80
N ASN A 188 -1.15 -2.44 12.66
CA ASN A 188 -0.97 -1.03 12.29
C ASN A 188 0.38 -0.47 12.75
N ASN A 189 1.45 -1.27 12.63
CA ASN A 189 2.78 -0.80 13.02
C ASN A 189 3.46 0.00 11.89
N ALA A 190 4.03 1.14 12.24
CA ALA A 190 4.87 1.97 11.36
C ALA A 190 6.31 1.41 11.15
N ALA A 191 6.59 0.21 11.65
CA ALA A 191 7.86 -0.48 11.46
C ALA A 191 7.92 -1.22 10.11
N ASP A 192 6.76 -1.57 9.54
CA ASP A 192 6.64 -2.29 8.27
C ASP A 192 6.93 -1.40 7.05
N GLN A 193 8.19 -1.41 6.61
CA GLN A 193 8.66 -0.67 5.43
C GLN A 193 8.23 -1.30 4.11
N ALA A 194 7.95 -2.61 4.08
CA ALA A 194 7.67 -3.33 2.85
C ALA A 194 6.28 -2.97 2.29
N ARG A 195 5.28 -2.77 3.16
CA ARG A 195 3.96 -2.24 2.72
C ARG A 195 4.09 -0.87 2.09
N HIS A 196 4.83 0.04 2.73
CA HIS A 196 5.03 1.38 2.18
C HIS A 196 5.76 1.38 0.84
N LEU A 197 6.80 0.54 0.69
CA LEU A 197 7.53 0.44 -0.59
C LEU A 197 6.67 -0.24 -1.68
N GLN A 198 5.88 -1.25 -1.31
CA GLN A 198 4.94 -1.89 -2.23
C GLN A 198 3.81 -0.95 -2.64
N ASP A 199 3.29 -0.13 -1.73
CA ASP A 199 2.26 0.87 -2.01
C ASP A 199 2.79 1.99 -2.91
N GLN A 200 4.06 2.37 -2.75
CA GLN A 200 4.72 3.35 -3.62
C GLN A 200 4.98 2.79 -5.03
N MET A 201 5.33 1.51 -5.13
CA MET A 201 5.67 0.88 -6.41
C MET A 201 4.43 0.35 -7.17
N SER A 202 3.34 0.05 -6.47
CA SER A 202 2.06 -0.38 -7.05
C SER A 202 1.19 0.78 -7.55
N GLY A 203 1.60 2.04 -7.32
CA GLY A 203 0.85 3.22 -7.78
C GLY A 203 -0.54 3.39 -7.16
N ALA A 204 -0.94 2.52 -6.21
CA ALA A 204 -2.28 2.51 -5.62
C ALA A 204 -2.57 3.76 -4.79
N ALA A 205 -1.54 4.43 -4.27
CA ALA A 205 -1.66 5.71 -3.57
C ALA A 205 -1.96 6.91 -4.50
N MET A 206 -1.93 6.73 -5.83
CA MET A 206 -2.30 7.75 -6.82
C MET A 206 -3.75 7.64 -7.31
N ALA A 207 -4.53 6.70 -6.77
CA ALA A 207 -5.88 6.40 -7.25
C ALA A 207 -7.00 7.32 -6.72
N MET A 208 -6.66 8.36 -5.93
CA MET A 208 -7.59 9.44 -5.65
C MET A 208 -7.24 10.62 -6.57
N PRO A 209 -8.10 10.98 -7.53
CA PRO A 209 -7.89 12.15 -8.35
C PRO A 209 -7.72 13.37 -7.42
N PRO A 210 -6.60 14.12 -7.53
CA PRO A 210 -6.36 15.31 -6.71
C PRO A 210 -7.30 16.46 -7.06
N ASP A 211 -8.04 16.35 -8.17
CA ASP A 211 -9.05 17.33 -8.58
C ASP A 211 -10.47 16.84 -8.23
N PRO A 212 -11.15 17.48 -7.26
CA PRO A 212 -12.55 17.21 -6.95
C PRO A 212 -13.46 17.33 -8.17
N LYS A 213 -13.15 18.21 -9.13
CA LYS A 213 -13.97 18.41 -10.33
C LYS A 213 -13.89 17.21 -11.28
N ALA A 214 -12.69 16.68 -11.49
CA ALA A 214 -12.50 15.46 -12.26
C ALA A 214 -13.16 14.26 -11.57
N ALA A 215 -13.03 14.16 -10.25
CA ALA A 215 -13.67 13.10 -9.46
C ALA A 215 -15.21 13.16 -9.53
N PHE A 216 -15.80 14.36 -9.42
CA PHE A 216 -17.25 14.53 -9.57
C PHE A 216 -17.75 14.23 -10.98
N LYS A 217 -17.00 14.61 -12.02
CA LYS A 217 -17.36 14.27 -13.41
C LYS A 217 -17.34 12.76 -13.63
N ALA A 218 -16.28 12.08 -13.17
CA ALA A 218 -16.15 10.64 -13.29
C ALA A 218 -17.27 9.88 -12.55
N GLU A 219 -17.64 10.32 -11.34
CA GLU A 219 -18.75 9.72 -10.61
C GLU A 219 -20.11 10.02 -11.26
N TRP A 220 -20.30 11.21 -11.84
CA TRP A 220 -21.52 11.55 -12.58
C TRP A 220 -21.72 10.62 -13.79
N GLU A 221 -20.69 10.47 -14.63
CA GLU A 221 -20.69 9.57 -15.80
C GLU A 221 -20.93 8.11 -15.38
N ALA A 222 -20.23 7.65 -14.34
CA ALA A 222 -20.37 6.28 -13.87
C ALA A 222 -21.74 5.98 -13.23
N LEU A 223 -22.37 6.97 -12.58
CA LEU A 223 -23.71 6.82 -12.02
C LEU A 223 -24.80 6.91 -13.11
N GLU A 224 -24.51 7.57 -14.24
CA GLU A 224 -25.45 7.67 -15.37
C GLU A 224 -25.62 6.33 -16.09
N ILE A 225 -24.53 5.57 -16.21
CA ILE A 225 -24.52 4.23 -16.81
C ILE A 225 -25.17 3.19 -15.87
N CYS A 226 -25.32 3.49 -14.58
CA CYS A 226 -25.80 2.54 -13.60
C CYS A 226 -27.33 2.30 -13.70
N GLU A 227 -27.68 1.04 -13.94
CA GLU A 227 -29.05 0.54 -13.91
C GLU A 227 -29.38 -0.14 -12.58
N HIS A 228 -30.65 -0.05 -12.19
CA HIS A 228 -31.13 -0.68 -10.97
C HIS A 228 -31.54 -2.13 -11.24
N HIS A 229 -30.83 -3.07 -10.64
CA HIS A 229 -31.21 -4.47 -10.61
C HIS A 229 -31.74 -4.81 -9.22
N TRP A 230 -33.03 -5.14 -9.11
CA TRP A 230 -33.67 -5.44 -7.83
C TRP A 230 -33.30 -6.86 -7.38
N ALA A 231 -32.33 -6.97 -6.47
CA ALA A 231 -31.85 -8.26 -5.98
C ALA A 231 -32.92 -9.02 -5.17
N LEU A 232 -33.87 -8.30 -4.56
CA LEU A 232 -34.90 -8.87 -3.68
C LEU A 232 -36.19 -9.25 -4.45
N ALA A 233 -36.15 -9.36 -5.78
CA ALA A 233 -37.35 -9.61 -6.59
C ALA A 233 -37.96 -11.00 -6.38
N ASN A 234 -37.12 -11.98 -6.05
CA ASN A 234 -37.47 -13.40 -6.02
C ASN A 234 -37.24 -14.03 -4.63
N ILE A 235 -37.05 -13.19 -3.61
CA ILE A 235 -36.62 -13.64 -2.29
C ILE A 235 -37.68 -14.49 -1.60
N GLU A 236 -38.97 -14.24 -1.88
CA GLU A 236 -40.08 -15.03 -1.37
C GLU A 236 -40.00 -16.48 -1.85
N ASN A 237 -39.64 -16.70 -3.11
CA ASN A 237 -39.51 -18.05 -3.68
C ASN A 237 -38.23 -18.75 -3.24
N GLU A 238 -37.14 -18.01 -3.01
CA GLU A 238 -35.90 -18.55 -2.42
C GLU A 238 -36.12 -18.99 -0.97
N ILE A 239 -36.81 -18.18 -0.16
CA ILE A 239 -37.14 -18.51 1.24
C ILE A 239 -38.06 -19.72 1.32
N LEU A 240 -39.02 -19.83 0.40
CA LEU A 240 -39.95 -20.97 0.34
C LEU A 240 -39.32 -22.23 -0.29
N GLY A 241 -38.09 -22.17 -0.78
CA GLY A 241 -37.39 -23.29 -1.41
C GLY A 241 -37.98 -23.73 -2.76
N LEU A 242 -38.77 -22.85 -3.40
CA LEU A 242 -39.49 -23.13 -4.66
C LEU A 242 -38.70 -22.70 -5.90
N ALA A 243 -37.62 -21.94 -5.75
CA ALA A 243 -36.78 -21.47 -6.86
C ALA A 243 -35.50 -22.32 -7.00
N GLY A 244 -35.36 -22.99 -8.15
CA GLY A 244 -34.05 -23.41 -8.66
C GLY A 244 -33.21 -22.20 -9.14
N PRO A 245 -31.90 -22.38 -9.41
CA PRO A 245 -30.97 -21.28 -9.66
C PRO A 245 -31.40 -20.38 -10.85
N PHE A 246 -31.20 -19.08 -10.68
CA PHE A 246 -31.57 -18.00 -11.61
C PHE A 246 -31.28 -18.30 -13.09
N ALA A 247 -32.26 -18.11 -13.96
CA ALA A 247 -32.13 -18.28 -15.42
C ALA A 247 -31.40 -17.12 -16.14
N ASP A 248 -31.16 -15.99 -15.47
CA ASP A 248 -30.53 -14.82 -16.11
C ASP A 248 -28.99 -14.84 -16.10
N SER A 249 -28.34 -15.83 -15.47
CA SER A 249 -26.87 -15.98 -15.53
C SER A 249 -26.38 -16.81 -16.73
N MET A 250 -27.25 -17.41 -17.54
CA MET A 250 -26.84 -18.28 -18.65
C MET A 250 -26.53 -17.53 -19.97
N TYR A 251 -26.90 -16.25 -20.11
CA TYR A 251 -26.73 -15.53 -21.38
C TYR A 251 -25.35 -14.87 -21.59
N HIS A 252 -24.46 -14.88 -20.59
CA HIS A 252 -23.12 -14.28 -20.72
C HIS A 252 -21.95 -15.27 -20.87
N GLN A 253 -22.18 -16.59 -20.84
CA GLN A 253 -21.10 -17.57 -20.96
C GLN A 253 -20.90 -18.19 -22.35
N ASN A 254 -21.78 -17.92 -23.33
CA ASN A 254 -21.67 -18.52 -24.67
C ASN A 254 -21.44 -17.47 -25.78
N LYS A 255 -20.35 -16.73 -25.67
CA LYS A 255 -19.66 -16.14 -26.85
C LYS A 255 -18.15 -16.30 -26.68
N VAL A 256 -17.69 -17.52 -26.86
CA VAL A 256 -16.36 -17.85 -27.34
C VAL A 256 -16.54 -18.88 -28.44
N GLU A 257 -16.61 -18.38 -29.67
CA GLU A 257 -15.98 -18.86 -30.91
C GLU A 257 -16.44 -17.98 -32.08
#